data_AF-A0A2V9BNW2-F1
#
_entry.id   AF-A0A2V9BNW2-F1
#
_cell.length_a   1.000
_cell.length_b   1.000
_cell.length_c   1.000
_cell.angle_alpha   90.00
_cell.angle_beta   90.00
_cell.angle_gamma   90.00
#
_symmetry.space_group_name_H-M   'P 1'
#
loop_
_entity.id
_entity.type
_entity.pdbx_description
1 polymer ?
#
loop_
_entity_poly.entity_id
_entity_poly.type
_entity_poly.pdbx_seq_one_letter_code
_entity_poly.pdbx_strand_id
1 'polypeptide(L)' 'IVRDPQLHQRAVERVKAAAVETGLLVEAVRPSRLPGAEGNLEFFLHARRGAK' A
#
# COMPACT_ATOMS: atom_id res chain seq x y z
N ILE A 1 1.99 10.79 13.27
CA ILE A 1 0.89 10.81 12.27
C ILE A 1 1.35 11.46 10.97
N VAL A 2 1.17 10.80 9.81
CA VAL A 2 1.41 11.38 8.47
C VAL A 2 0.10 11.98 7.94
N ARG A 3 0.11 13.27 7.56
CA ARG A 3 -1.08 13.99 7.08
C ARG A 3 -1.02 14.41 5.61
N ASP A 4 0.18 14.44 5.02
CA ASP A 4 0.36 14.87 3.64
C ASP A 4 -0.07 13.75 2.66
N PRO A 5 -1.09 13.98 1.81
CA PRO A 5 -1.55 13.01 0.82
C PRO A 5 -0.45 12.60 -0.17
N GLN A 6 0.51 13.48 -0.47
CA GLN A 6 1.63 13.15 -1.35
C GLN A 6 2.59 12.16 -0.69
N LEU A 7 2.81 12.26 0.62
CA LEU A 7 3.62 11.30 1.36
C LEU A 7 2.92 9.94 1.43
N HIS A 8 1.59 9.91 1.60
CA HIS A 8 0.82 8.67 1.52
C HIS A 8 0.94 8.01 0.14
N GLN A 9 0.76 8.78 -0.93
CA GLN A 9 0.87 8.25 -2.29
C GLN A 9 2.28 7.69 -2.56
N ARG A 10 3.33 8.41 -2.16
CA ARG A 10 4.73 7.95 -2.31
C ARG A 10 4.98 6.66 -1.53
N ALA A 11 4.44 6.55 -0.32
CA ALA A 11 4.56 5.31 0.47
C ALA A 11 3.87 4.14 -0.23
N VAL A 12 2.64 4.33 -0.72
CA VAL A 12 1.90 3.32 -1.49
C VAL A 12 2.68 2.89 -2.74
N GLU A 13 3.19 3.83 -3.53
CA GLU A 13 3.95 3.48 -4.75
C GLU A 13 5.23 2.71 -4.45
N ARG A 14 5.94 3.03 -3.36
CA ARG A 14 7.13 2.28 -2.95
C ARG A 14 6.80 0.83 -2.57
N VAL A 15 5.72 0.61 -1.83
CA VAL A 15 5.29 -0.75 -1.46
C VAL A 15 4.79 -1.53 -2.68
N LYS A 16 4.09 -0.87 -3.61
CA LYS A 16 3.69 -1.48 -4.90
C LYS A 16 4.90 -1.93 -5.71
N ALA A 17 5.92 -1.08 -5.84
CA ALA A 17 7.15 -1.41 -6.56
C ALA A 17 7.84 -2.63 -5.94
N ALA A 18 8.01 -2.64 -4.61
CA ALA A 18 8.59 -3.78 -3.90
C ALA A 18 7.78 -5.07 -4.10
N ALA A 19 6.43 -5.00 -4.07
CA ALA A 19 5.59 -6.17 -4.34
C ALA A 19 5.85 -6.74 -5.75
N VAL A 20 5.93 -5.88 -6.77
CA VAL A 20 6.22 -6.29 -8.15
C VAL A 20 7.61 -6.92 -8.27
N GLU A 21 8.63 -6.31 -7.64
CA GLU A 21 9.99 -6.87 -7.60
C GLU A 21 10.04 -8.29 -6.99
N THR A 22 9.13 -8.60 -6.06
CA THR A 22 9.00 -9.95 -5.49
C THR A 22 8.16 -10.94 -6.31
N GLY A 23 7.73 -10.55 -7.53
CA GLY A 23 6.92 -11.41 -8.41
C GLY A 23 5.43 -11.44 -8.06
N LEU A 24 4.94 -10.43 -7.33
CA LEU A 24 3.52 -10.25 -7.08
C LEU A 24 2.90 -9.34 -8.15
N LEU A 25 1.65 -9.64 -8.49
CA LEU A 25 0.79 -8.80 -9.29
C LEU A 25 -0.13 -8.03 -8.35
N VAL A 26 0.00 -6.70 -8.31
CA VAL A 26 -0.84 -5.82 -7.49
C VAL A 26 -2.18 -5.61 -8.19
N GLU A 27 -3.28 -5.93 -7.51
CA GLU A 27 -4.63 -5.82 -8.06
C GLU A 27 -5.39 -4.60 -7.54
N ALA A 28 -5.18 -4.21 -6.27
CA ALA A 28 -5.85 -3.07 -5.68
C ALA A 28 -5.07 -2.47 -4.51
N VAL A 29 -5.28 -1.17 -4.27
CA VAL A 29 -4.91 -0.49 -3.03
C VAL A 29 -6.12 0.30 -2.52
N ARG A 30 -6.40 0.24 -1.22
CA ARG A 30 -7.48 1.00 -0.59
C ARG A 30 -7.06 1.57 0.76
N PRO A 31 -7.47 2.80 1.12
CA PRO A 31 -7.29 3.30 2.47
C PRO A 31 -8.10 2.45 3.46
N SER A 32 -7.53 2.20 4.63
CA SER A 32 -8.23 1.59 5.75
C SER A 32 -9.34 2.53 6.24
N ARG A 33 -10.48 1.95 6.61
CA ARG A 33 -11.56 2.69 7.29
C ARG A 33 -11.26 2.92 8.78
N LEU A 34 -10.29 2.18 9.32
CA LEU A 34 -9.84 2.30 10.70
C LEU A 34 -8.47 2.97 10.72
N PRO A 35 -8.25 3.93 11.63
CA PRO A 35 -6.92 4.46 11.85
C PRO A 35 -5.99 3.38 12.42
N GLY A 36 -4.73 3.43 12.01
CA GLY A 36 -3.64 2.65 12.56
C GLY A 36 -3.18 3.15 13.92
N ALA A 37 -2.06 2.60 14.39
CA ALA A 37 -1.45 3.02 15.65
C ALA A 37 -1.20 4.55 15.64
N GLU A 38 -1.59 5.18 16.76
CA GLU A 38 -1.52 6.63 16.98
C GLU A 38 -2.40 7.49 16.05
N GLY A 39 -3.36 6.90 15.30
CA GLY A 39 -4.26 7.67 14.43
C GLY A 39 -3.76 7.85 13.00
N ASN A 40 -2.74 7.10 12.57
CA ASN A 40 -2.26 7.15 11.19
C ASN A 40 -3.28 6.58 10.20
N LEU A 41 -3.38 7.18 9.01
CA LEU A 41 -4.09 6.56 7.91
C LEU A 41 -3.24 5.40 7.36
N GLU A 42 -3.82 4.20 7.35
CA GLU A 42 -3.20 2.99 6.79
C GLU A 42 -3.83 2.61 5.45
N PHE A 43 -3.13 1.77 4.68
CA PHE A 43 -3.56 1.31 3.37
C PHE A 43 -3.45 -0.21 3.26
N PHE A 44 -4.46 -0.84 2.68
CA PHE A 44 -4.43 -2.25 2.31
C PHE A 44 -3.99 -2.39 0.85
N LEU A 45 -3.06 -3.30 0.59
CA LEU A 45 -2.63 -3.68 -0.75
C LEU A 45 -3.03 -5.14 -1.01
N HIS A 46 -3.87 -5.35 -2.03
CA HIS A 46 -4.22 -6.68 -2.51
C HIS A 46 -3.30 -7.06 -3.67
N ALA A 47 -2.59 -8.16 -3.50
CA ALA A 47 -1.73 -8.71 -4.54
C ALA A 47 -1.73 -10.23 -4.48
N ARG A 48 -1.46 -10.85 -5.62
CA ARG A 48 -1.34 -12.30 -5.77
C ARG A 48 -0.04 -12.66 -6.46
N ARG A 49 0.42 -13.89 -6.27
CA ARG A 49 1.55 -14.42 -7.04
C ARG A 49 1.17 -14.49 -8.53
N GLY A 50 2.04 -14.01 -9.41
CA GLY A 50 1.89 -14.25 -10.86
C GLY A 50 1.95 -15.75 -11.16
N ALA A 51 1.24 -16.20 -12.20
CA ALA A 51 1.47 -17.54 -12.74
C ALA A 51 2.92 -17.60 -13.26
N LYS A 52 3.63 -18.70 -12.96
CA LYS A 52 4.97 -18.95 -13.50
C LYS A 52 4.92 -19.13 -15.01
#